data_AF-A0A1Q5D2C0-F1
#
_entry.id   AF-A0A1Q5D2C0-F1
#
_cell.length_a   1.000
_cell.length_b   1.000
_cell.length_c   1.000
_cell.angle_alpha   90.00
_cell.angle_beta   90.00
_cell.angle_gamma   90.00
#
_symmetry.space_group_name_H-M   'P 1'
#
loop_
_entity.id
_entity.type
_entity.pdbx_description
1 polymer ?
#
loop_
_entity_poly.entity_id
_entity_poly.type
_entity_poly.pdbx_seq_one_letter_code
_entity_poly.pdbx_strand_id
1 'polypeptide(L)'
;MPGAAGVLLLGLGGVAVATAAQAAPRSAESAAPAATDMPYAVEDFNYPGADRILEERGITLKRGDGHITLVPCTDAWNIKIESRLDNGGYCFRATAKSAYLSLELPDAYGVWTEEHPVEATLTADGKESVVNVPSNEYQPVGESGDTGLRSVLVELRVTG
;
A
#
# COMPACT_ATOMS: atom_id res chain seq x y z
N MET A 1 14.62 -28.26 51.34
CA MET A 1 15.31 -27.53 52.42
C MET A 1 15.09 -26.04 52.18
N PRO A 2 14.15 -25.38 52.88
CA PRO A 2 13.99 -23.93 52.82
C PRO A 2 15.03 -23.27 53.73
N GLY A 3 15.65 -22.19 53.26
CA GLY A 3 16.54 -21.32 54.04
C GLY A 3 15.88 -19.96 54.25
N ALA A 4 15.87 -19.49 55.50
CA ALA A 4 15.30 -18.23 55.95
C ALA A 4 16.39 -17.24 56.40
N ALA A 5 16.14 -15.93 56.25
CA ALA A 5 16.59 -14.79 57.11
C ALA A 5 16.28 -13.48 56.34
N GLY A 6 15.41 -12.56 56.81
CA GLY A 6 15.65 -11.53 57.85
C GLY A 6 16.01 -10.21 57.13
N VAL A 7 15.41 -9.03 57.36
CA VAL A 7 15.45 -8.23 58.60
C VAL A 7 14.39 -7.09 58.55
N LEU A 8 13.95 -6.73 59.76
CA LEU A 8 12.96 -5.78 60.24
C LEU A 8 13.48 -4.33 60.31
N LEU A 9 12.64 -3.33 60.02
CA LEU A 9 12.84 -1.94 60.51
C LEU A 9 11.50 -1.34 60.99
N LEU A 10 11.45 -1.03 62.29
CA LEU A 10 10.39 -0.33 63.02
C LEU A 10 10.72 1.17 63.10
N GLY A 11 9.72 2.03 62.96
CA GLY A 11 9.80 3.46 63.31
C GLY A 11 8.47 3.97 63.87
N LEU A 12 8.49 4.40 65.14
CA LEU A 12 7.43 5.16 65.86
C LEU A 12 7.41 6.62 65.34
N GLY A 13 6.39 7.48 65.39
CA GLY A 13 5.13 7.63 66.13
C GLY A 13 4.89 9.16 66.28
N GLY A 14 3.66 9.66 66.17
CA GLY A 14 3.35 11.10 66.36
C GLY A 14 1.85 11.41 66.30
N VAL A 15 1.35 12.20 67.26
CA VAL A 15 -0.05 12.29 67.73
C VAL A 15 -0.84 13.48 67.15
N ALA A 16 -2.16 13.28 67.10
CA ALA A 16 -3.34 14.06 66.68
C ALA A 16 -3.41 15.60 66.87
N VAL A 17 -4.23 16.26 66.00
CA VAL A 17 -5.31 17.19 66.40
C VAL A 17 -6.43 17.18 65.34
N ALA A 18 -7.69 17.12 65.78
CA ALA A 18 -8.89 17.25 64.95
C ALA A 18 -9.35 18.72 64.88
N THR A 19 -9.73 19.20 63.68
CA THR A 19 -10.55 20.41 63.50
C THR A 19 -11.63 20.13 62.46
N ALA A 20 -12.89 20.18 62.90
CA ALA A 20 -14.06 20.19 62.03
C ALA A 20 -14.29 21.61 61.49
N ALA A 21 -14.48 21.76 60.18
CA ALA A 21 -15.04 22.96 59.58
C ALA A 21 -15.82 22.61 58.30
N GLN A 22 -16.91 23.33 58.09
CA GLN A 22 -18.11 22.91 57.38
C GLN A 22 -18.17 23.40 55.92
N ALA A 23 -19.07 22.74 55.15
CA ALA A 23 -19.96 23.30 54.13
C ALA A 23 -19.61 23.28 52.62
N ALA A 24 -20.65 22.84 51.89
CA ALA A 24 -21.07 23.07 50.50
C ALA A 24 -20.66 22.04 49.41
N PRO A 25 -21.63 21.60 48.58
CA PRO A 25 -21.40 20.62 47.53
C PRO A 25 -20.66 21.27 46.37
N ARG A 26 -19.54 20.69 45.93
CA ARG A 26 -19.05 20.97 44.58
C ARG A 26 -19.66 19.93 43.67
N SER A 27 -20.58 20.39 42.82
CA SER A 27 -21.03 19.67 41.64
C SER A 27 -19.82 19.03 40.97
N ALA A 28 -19.81 17.70 40.90
CA ALA A 28 -18.89 16.98 40.05
C ALA A 28 -19.33 17.23 38.60
N GLU A 29 -18.99 18.39 38.05
CA GLU A 29 -18.89 18.56 36.61
C GLU A 29 -17.61 17.83 36.20
N SER A 30 -17.68 16.50 36.13
CA SER A 30 -16.63 15.71 35.50
C SER A 30 -16.74 15.99 34.01
N ALA A 31 -15.94 16.96 33.56
CA ALA A 31 -15.75 17.30 32.17
C ALA A 31 -15.61 16.03 31.32
N ALA A 32 -16.39 15.96 30.24
CA ALA A 32 -16.20 14.96 29.19
C ALA A 32 -14.74 14.99 28.71
N PRO A 33 -14.12 13.84 28.41
CA PRO A 33 -12.78 13.84 27.84
C PRO A 33 -12.84 14.63 26.52
N ALA A 34 -12.05 15.70 26.43
CA ALA A 34 -11.81 16.38 25.18
C ALA A 34 -11.28 15.32 24.19
N ALA A 35 -11.98 15.14 23.08
CA ALA A 35 -11.46 14.37 21.96
C ALA A 35 -10.19 15.08 21.49
N THR A 36 -9.04 14.54 21.89
CA THR A 36 -7.76 14.89 21.27
C THR A 36 -7.88 14.42 19.82
N ASP A 37 -8.09 15.36 18.91
CA ASP A 37 -8.01 15.15 17.48
C ASP A 37 -6.56 14.69 17.19
N MET A 38 -6.38 13.37 17.11
CA MET A 38 -5.09 12.80 16.74
C MET A 38 -4.87 13.13 15.27
N PRO A 39 -3.71 13.68 14.88
CA PRO A 39 -3.46 14.02 13.49
C PRO A 39 -3.58 12.77 12.64
N TYR A 40 -4.56 12.75 11.73
CA TYR A 40 -4.70 11.71 10.73
C TYR A 40 -3.57 11.86 9.70
N ALA A 41 -2.83 10.77 9.44
CA ALA A 41 -1.95 10.72 8.29
C ALA A 41 -2.82 10.64 7.03
N VAL A 42 -2.77 11.67 6.19
CA VAL A 42 -3.37 11.63 4.85
C VAL A 42 -2.36 10.90 3.96
N GLU A 43 -2.68 9.69 3.56
CA GLU A 43 -1.93 8.97 2.53
C GLU A 43 -2.48 9.39 1.16
N ASP A 44 -1.64 10.01 0.33
CA ASP A 44 -2.05 10.47 -1.01
C ASP A 44 -2.08 9.31 -2.05
N PHE A 45 -1.51 8.14 -1.71
CA PHE A 45 -1.38 6.93 -2.55
C PHE A 45 -0.75 7.15 -3.94
N ASN A 46 -0.10 8.30 -4.14
CA ASN A 46 0.65 8.59 -5.36
C ASN A 46 1.85 7.65 -5.48
N TYR A 47 2.17 7.26 -6.70
CA TYR A 47 3.31 6.39 -6.94
C TYR A 47 4.64 7.11 -6.63
N PRO A 48 5.56 6.52 -5.84
CA PRO A 48 6.82 7.17 -5.51
C PRO A 48 7.70 7.46 -6.74
N GLY A 49 8.05 8.73 -6.93
CA GLY A 49 8.95 9.14 -8.03
C GLY A 49 8.32 9.09 -9.43
N ALA A 50 6.99 9.17 -9.54
CA ALA A 50 6.26 9.09 -10.80
C ALA A 50 6.80 10.04 -11.89
N ASP A 51 7.07 11.32 -11.57
CA ASP A 51 7.55 12.31 -12.53
C ASP A 51 8.90 11.91 -13.15
N ARG A 52 9.83 11.45 -12.30
CA ARG A 52 11.15 10.98 -12.75
C ARG A 52 11.01 9.74 -13.64
N ILE A 53 10.13 8.81 -13.27
CA ILE A 53 9.89 7.58 -14.04
C ILE A 53 9.28 7.92 -15.41
N LEU A 54 8.38 8.89 -15.48
CA LEU A 54 7.82 9.38 -16.73
C LEU A 54 8.92 9.96 -17.64
N GLU A 55 9.78 10.81 -17.09
CA GLU A 55 10.90 11.40 -17.85
C GLU A 55 11.91 10.35 -18.34
N GLU A 56 12.26 9.37 -17.51
CA GLU A 56 13.29 8.37 -17.81
C GLU A 56 12.79 7.19 -18.65
N ARG A 57 11.52 6.79 -18.48
CA ARG A 57 10.97 5.55 -19.04
C ARG A 57 9.70 5.74 -19.86
N GLY A 58 9.14 6.95 -19.93
CA GLY A 58 7.95 7.26 -20.74
C GLY A 58 6.64 6.64 -20.26
N ILE A 59 6.60 6.15 -19.02
CA ILE A 59 5.42 5.54 -18.39
C ILE A 59 4.89 6.44 -17.27
N THR A 60 3.58 6.67 -17.22
CA THR A 60 2.95 7.42 -16.13
C THR A 60 2.47 6.45 -15.07
N LEU A 61 3.00 6.54 -13.85
CA LEU A 61 2.50 5.78 -12.71
C LEU A 61 1.66 6.72 -11.85
N LYS A 62 0.36 6.43 -11.70
CA LYS A 62 -0.58 7.36 -11.07
C LYS A 62 -0.78 7.03 -9.59
N ARG A 63 -1.54 5.98 -9.32
CA ARG A 63 -2.00 5.62 -7.98
C ARG A 63 -1.87 4.12 -7.77
N GLY A 64 -1.45 3.70 -6.59
CA GLY A 64 -1.39 2.29 -6.23
C GLY A 64 -1.52 2.08 -4.73
N ASP A 65 -1.61 0.82 -4.32
CA ASP A 65 -1.62 0.41 -2.91
C ASP A 65 -0.22 0.14 -2.35
N GLY A 66 0.83 0.41 -3.13
CA GLY A 66 2.22 0.21 -2.74
C GLY A 66 2.71 -1.24 -2.88
N HIS A 67 1.84 -2.17 -3.28
CA HIS A 67 2.22 -3.57 -3.43
C HIS A 67 2.75 -3.94 -4.81
N ILE A 68 2.56 -3.08 -5.82
CA ILE A 68 3.13 -3.20 -7.16
C ILE A 68 4.17 -2.09 -7.36
N THR A 69 5.43 -2.48 -7.57
CA THR A 69 6.52 -1.52 -7.83
C THR A 69 7.23 -1.83 -9.13
N LEU A 70 7.44 -0.82 -9.97
CA LEU A 70 8.33 -0.87 -11.13
C LEU A 70 9.78 -1.11 -10.66
N VAL A 71 10.42 -2.11 -11.24
CA VAL A 71 11.80 -2.51 -10.97
C VAL A 71 12.57 -2.68 -12.29
N PRO A 72 13.91 -2.61 -12.27
CA PRO A 72 14.72 -3.05 -13.40
C PRO A 72 14.40 -4.50 -13.77
N CYS A 73 14.30 -4.81 -15.07
CA CYS A 73 14.07 -6.18 -15.54
C CYS A 73 15.25 -7.14 -15.30
N THR A 74 16.38 -6.62 -14.83
CA THR A 74 17.53 -7.40 -14.35
C THR A 74 17.37 -7.89 -12.91
N ASP A 75 16.45 -7.28 -12.15
CA ASP A 75 16.15 -7.66 -10.77
C ASP A 75 15.04 -8.71 -10.73
N ALA A 76 14.68 -9.19 -9.55
CA ALA A 76 13.53 -10.07 -9.38
C ALA A 76 12.21 -9.31 -9.64
N TRP A 77 11.49 -9.74 -10.68
CA TRP A 77 10.17 -9.27 -11.08
C TRP A 77 9.21 -10.46 -11.15
N ASN A 78 7.90 -10.22 -11.17
CA ASN A 78 6.90 -11.29 -11.35
C ASN A 78 5.79 -10.92 -12.34
N ILE A 79 5.80 -9.67 -12.84
CA ILE A 79 4.94 -9.20 -13.93
C ILE A 79 5.83 -8.42 -14.89
N LYS A 80 5.79 -8.72 -16.18
CA LYS A 80 6.46 -7.94 -17.23
C LYS A 80 5.45 -7.51 -18.27
N ILE A 81 5.44 -6.23 -18.59
CA ILE A 81 4.62 -5.66 -19.66
C ILE A 81 5.53 -5.29 -20.82
N GLU A 82 5.20 -5.77 -22.01
CA GLU A 82 5.91 -5.43 -23.23
C GLU A 82 5.18 -4.30 -23.95
N SER A 83 5.94 -3.25 -24.31
CA SER A 83 5.43 -2.07 -24.98
C SER A 83 6.41 -1.60 -26.05
N ARG A 84 5.89 -0.92 -27.09
CA ARG A 84 6.73 -0.34 -28.15
C ARG A 84 7.63 0.79 -27.66
N LEU A 85 7.40 1.33 -26.48
CA LEU A 85 8.22 2.39 -25.89
C LEU A 85 9.60 1.89 -25.45
N ASP A 86 9.70 0.63 -25.00
CA ASP A 86 10.95 0.05 -24.47
C ASP A 86 11.04 -1.43 -24.86
N ASN A 87 12.05 -1.79 -25.67
CA ASN A 87 12.29 -3.17 -26.09
C ASN A 87 12.64 -4.11 -24.91
N GLY A 88 13.12 -3.56 -23.79
CA GLY A 88 13.34 -4.31 -22.55
C GLY A 88 12.06 -4.62 -21.78
N GLY A 89 10.98 -3.89 -22.07
CA GLY A 89 9.72 -3.95 -21.35
C GLY A 89 9.77 -3.27 -19.98
N TYR A 90 8.63 -3.34 -19.29
CA TYR A 90 8.40 -2.75 -17.98
C TYR A 90 8.15 -3.87 -16.99
N CYS A 91 9.09 -4.07 -16.07
CA CYS A 91 9.03 -5.14 -15.08
C CYS A 91 8.53 -4.61 -13.74
N PHE A 92 7.54 -5.30 -13.19
CA PHE A 92 6.93 -4.97 -11.92
C PHE A 92 7.12 -6.14 -10.95
N ARG A 93 7.27 -5.77 -9.69
CA ARG A 93 7.28 -6.70 -8.57
C ARG A 93 6.03 -6.45 -7.73
N ALA A 94 5.15 -7.45 -7.72
CA ALA A 94 4.05 -7.57 -6.77
C ALA A 94 4.55 -8.22 -5.47
N THR A 95 4.19 -7.65 -4.33
CA THR A 95 4.58 -8.15 -2.99
C THR A 95 3.41 -8.75 -2.20
N ALA A 96 2.19 -8.65 -2.74
CA ALA A 96 0.96 -9.15 -2.13
C ALA A 96 0.14 -9.94 -3.16
N LYS A 97 -0.66 -10.89 -2.65
CA LYS A 97 -1.60 -11.71 -3.43
C LYS A 97 -2.76 -10.92 -4.03
N SER A 98 -3.03 -9.75 -3.47
CA SER A 98 -3.92 -8.76 -4.05
C SER A 98 -3.20 -7.43 -4.02
N ALA A 99 -3.08 -6.82 -5.18
CA ALA A 99 -2.33 -5.59 -5.37
C ALA A 99 -2.97 -4.76 -6.49
N TYR A 100 -2.84 -3.44 -6.43
CA TYR A 100 -3.48 -2.51 -7.35
C TYR A 100 -2.52 -1.41 -7.81
N LEU A 101 -2.50 -1.16 -9.13
CA LEU A 101 -1.79 -0.05 -9.73
C LEU A 101 -2.57 0.52 -10.91
N SER A 102 -2.87 1.81 -10.85
CA SER A 102 -3.29 2.61 -11.99
C SER A 102 -2.08 3.30 -12.61
N LEU A 103 -1.98 3.20 -13.92
CA LEU A 103 -0.86 3.69 -14.71
C LEU A 103 -1.35 4.14 -16.10
N GLU A 104 -0.47 4.68 -16.92
CA GLU A 104 -0.66 4.80 -18.37
C GLU A 104 0.63 4.35 -19.04
N LEU A 105 0.57 3.19 -19.69
CA LEU A 105 1.64 2.67 -20.52
C LEU A 105 1.14 2.54 -21.96
N PRO A 106 1.53 3.48 -22.85
CA PRO A 106 1.20 3.41 -24.27
C PRO A 106 1.76 2.19 -24.97
N ASP A 107 1.10 1.82 -26.08
CA ASP A 107 1.53 0.78 -27.02
C ASP A 107 1.89 -0.56 -26.36
N ALA A 108 1.14 -0.96 -25.33
CA ALA A 108 1.28 -2.25 -24.67
C ALA A 108 0.79 -3.36 -25.61
N TYR A 109 1.60 -4.42 -25.77
CA TYR A 109 1.32 -5.51 -26.69
C TYR A 109 1.47 -6.92 -26.10
N GLY A 110 2.05 -7.03 -24.91
CA GLY A 110 2.24 -8.32 -24.23
C GLY A 110 2.26 -8.18 -22.72
N VAL A 111 1.70 -9.17 -22.03
CA VAL A 111 1.74 -9.30 -20.58
C VAL A 111 2.29 -10.67 -20.25
N TRP A 112 3.36 -10.70 -19.45
CA TRP A 112 3.96 -11.90 -18.92
C TRP A 112 3.83 -11.92 -17.40
N THR A 113 3.42 -13.04 -16.84
CA THR A 113 3.30 -13.25 -15.40
C THR A 113 4.16 -14.44 -14.96
N GLU A 114 4.63 -14.41 -13.72
CA GLU A 114 5.28 -15.55 -13.08
C GLU A 114 4.40 -16.11 -11.97
N GLU A 115 4.58 -15.66 -10.73
CA GLU A 115 3.94 -16.28 -9.57
C GLU A 115 2.44 -16.01 -9.47
N HIS A 116 2.01 -14.79 -9.78
CA HIS A 116 0.64 -14.34 -9.53
C HIS A 116 -0.16 -14.13 -10.81
N PRO A 117 -1.46 -14.47 -10.83
CA PRO A 117 -2.34 -14.10 -11.92
C PRO A 117 -2.63 -12.59 -11.85
N VAL A 118 -2.78 -11.99 -13.02
CA VAL A 118 -2.95 -10.55 -13.18
C VAL A 118 -4.14 -10.27 -14.07
N GLU A 119 -4.96 -9.29 -13.67
CA GLU A 119 -5.94 -8.65 -14.52
C GLU A 119 -5.34 -7.34 -15.05
N ALA A 120 -5.27 -7.21 -16.37
CA ALA A 120 -4.74 -6.05 -17.07
C ALA A 120 -5.88 -5.35 -17.82
N THR A 121 -6.09 -4.07 -17.55
CA THR A 121 -7.10 -3.25 -18.24
C THR A 121 -6.41 -2.38 -19.28
N LEU A 122 -6.79 -2.54 -20.54
CA LEU A 122 -6.29 -1.79 -21.67
C LEU A 122 -7.37 -0.85 -22.19
N THR A 123 -6.95 0.26 -22.79
CA THR A 123 -7.83 1.18 -23.50
C THR A 123 -7.37 1.36 -24.94
N ALA A 124 -8.29 1.19 -25.90
CA ALA A 124 -8.08 1.44 -27.31
C ALA A 124 -9.28 2.22 -27.88
N ASP A 125 -9.03 3.29 -28.64
CA ASP A 125 -10.08 4.14 -29.23
C ASP A 125 -11.18 4.56 -28.23
N GLY A 126 -10.79 4.84 -26.99
CA GLY A 126 -11.70 5.25 -25.91
C GLY A 126 -12.57 4.14 -25.33
N LYS A 127 -12.29 2.86 -25.64
CA LYS A 127 -12.96 1.70 -25.07
C LYS A 127 -12.00 0.89 -24.21
N GLU A 128 -12.49 0.47 -23.05
CA GLU A 128 -11.75 -0.41 -22.14
C GLU A 128 -11.96 -1.88 -22.49
N SER A 129 -10.90 -2.67 -22.37
CA SER A 129 -10.89 -4.12 -22.42
C SER A 129 -10.13 -4.65 -21.21
N VAL A 130 -10.60 -5.77 -20.66
CA VAL A 130 -9.99 -6.42 -19.51
C VAL A 130 -9.48 -7.79 -19.94
N VAL A 131 -8.19 -8.04 -19.69
CA VAL A 131 -7.52 -9.28 -20.03
C VAL A 131 -7.04 -9.95 -18.75
N ASN A 132 -7.47 -11.19 -18.54
CA ASN A 132 -7.02 -12.01 -17.43
C ASN A 132 -5.84 -12.87 -17.87
N VAL A 133 -4.72 -12.75 -17.17
CA VAL A 133 -3.48 -13.47 -17.44
C VAL A 133 -3.20 -14.41 -16.27
N PRO A 134 -3.27 -15.74 -16.46
CA PRO A 134 -2.96 -16.71 -15.41
C PRO A 134 -1.51 -16.61 -14.96
N SER A 135 -1.14 -17.20 -13.82
CA SER A 135 0.27 -17.30 -13.40
C SER A 135 1.10 -18.11 -14.40
N ASN A 136 2.37 -17.73 -14.57
CA ASN A 136 3.36 -18.38 -15.43
C ASN A 136 2.95 -18.44 -16.91
N GLU A 137 2.25 -17.40 -17.39
CA GLU A 137 1.71 -17.36 -18.74
C GLU A 137 2.05 -16.04 -19.45
N TYR A 138 2.13 -16.13 -20.77
CA TYR A 138 2.20 -14.98 -21.66
C TYR A 138 0.87 -14.79 -22.36
N GLN A 139 0.34 -13.59 -22.26
CA GLN A 139 -0.86 -13.20 -22.97
C GLN A 139 -0.54 -12.03 -23.91
N PRO A 140 -0.71 -12.19 -25.24
CA PRO A 140 -0.69 -11.05 -26.14
C PRO A 140 -1.89 -10.15 -25.86
N VAL A 141 -1.65 -8.84 -25.85
CA VAL A 141 -2.66 -7.80 -25.62
C VAL A 141 -2.51 -6.68 -26.67
N GLY A 142 -3.43 -5.73 -26.67
CA GLY A 142 -3.38 -4.57 -27.54
C GLY A 142 -3.34 -4.97 -29.01
N GLU A 143 -2.33 -4.48 -29.74
CA GLU A 143 -2.23 -4.65 -31.19
C GLU A 143 -1.91 -6.10 -31.59
N SER A 144 -1.38 -6.87 -30.64
CA SER A 144 -1.04 -8.28 -30.85
C SER A 144 -2.11 -9.24 -30.31
N GLY A 145 -3.17 -8.72 -29.69
CA GLY A 145 -4.12 -9.53 -28.92
C GLY A 145 -5.56 -9.02 -28.93
N ASP A 146 -6.08 -8.76 -27.73
CA ASP A 146 -7.51 -8.59 -27.41
C ASP A 146 -8.24 -7.51 -28.22
N THR A 147 -7.56 -6.40 -28.53
CA THR A 147 -8.17 -5.30 -29.30
C THR A 147 -7.79 -5.29 -30.78
N GLY A 148 -6.64 -5.89 -31.14
CA GLY A 148 -6.04 -5.77 -32.47
C GLY A 148 -5.59 -4.34 -32.83
N LEU A 149 -5.58 -3.43 -31.86
CA LEU A 149 -5.24 -2.01 -32.00
C LEU A 149 -4.17 -1.64 -30.99
N ARG A 150 -3.42 -0.57 -31.24
CA ARG A 150 -2.50 -0.06 -30.22
C ARG A 150 -3.28 0.41 -29.01
N SER A 151 -2.90 -0.12 -27.85
CA SER A 151 -3.65 0.07 -26.62
C SER A 151 -2.76 0.62 -25.52
N VAL A 152 -3.37 1.44 -24.68
CA VAL A 152 -2.74 1.95 -23.46
C VAL A 152 -3.14 1.05 -22.31
N LEU A 153 -2.18 0.47 -21.60
CA LEU A 153 -2.46 -0.22 -20.34
C LEU A 153 -2.72 0.84 -19.26
N VAL A 154 -3.90 0.78 -18.66
CA VAL A 154 -4.39 1.79 -17.70
C VAL A 154 -4.47 1.29 -16.25
N GLU A 155 -4.57 -0.02 -16.08
CA GLU A 155 -4.69 -0.64 -14.76
C GLU A 155 -4.06 -2.04 -14.74
N LEU A 156 -3.41 -2.37 -13.63
CA LEU A 156 -2.92 -3.70 -13.29
C LEU A 156 -3.44 -4.09 -11.90
N ARG A 157 -3.99 -5.31 -11.81
CA ARG A 157 -4.46 -5.88 -10.55
C ARG A 157 -3.94 -7.30 -10.38
N VAL A 158 -3.43 -7.61 -9.21
CA VAL A 158 -3.04 -8.97 -8.83
C VAL A 158 -4.23 -9.65 -8.15
N THR A 159 -4.53 -10.90 -8.53
CA THR A 159 -5.78 -11.58 -8.14
C THR A 159 -5.60 -12.94 -7.43
N GLY A 160 -4.38 -13.38 -7.11
CA GLY A 160 -4.15 -14.71 -6.49
C GLY A 160 -2.79 -14.94 -5.84
#